data_AF-A0A7S3AI73-F1
#
_entry.id   AF-A0A7S3AI73-F1
#
_cell.length_a   1.000
_cell.length_b   1.000
_cell.length_c   1.000
_cell.angle_alpha   90.00
_cell.angle_beta   90.00
_cell.angle_gamma   90.00
#
_symmetry.space_group_name_H-M   'P 1'
#
loop_
_entity.id
_entity.type
_entity.pdbx_description
1 polymer ?
#
loop_
_entity_poly.entity_id
_entity_poly.type
_entity_poly.pdbx_seq_one_letter_code
_entity_poly.pdbx_strand_id
1 'polypeptide(L)'
;MGTASVFARVSPSFEADDYVKGQFTFTQWYTGYGFYGTLATLTTNTMYKVKKAAGATLTFAGDTVELPKPFSFVPGWNYIPCVYQAPATLERAFETLTTLDTTDTLKSQMQFTTYYSGFGWFGQLSTLVPGEGYKLKLAAGGQGTFA
;
A
#
# COMPACT_ATOMS: atom_id res chain seq x y z
N MET A 1 -10.42 6.33 8.49
CA MET A 1 -10.10 7.57 9.24
C MET A 1 -9.98 8.75 8.28
N GLY A 2 -10.38 9.96 8.67
CA GLY A 2 -10.23 11.16 7.82
C GLY A 2 -8.76 11.56 7.63
N THR A 3 -8.39 12.12 6.47
CA THR A 3 -7.01 12.50 6.15
C THR A 3 -6.38 13.42 7.19
N ALA A 4 -7.08 14.49 7.58
CA ALA A 4 -6.59 15.45 8.56
C ALA A 4 -6.28 14.80 9.92
N SER A 5 -7.11 13.86 10.37
CA SER A 5 -6.91 13.17 11.65
C SER A 5 -5.68 12.25 11.63
N VAL A 6 -5.47 11.52 10.53
CA VAL A 6 -4.30 10.65 10.39
C VAL A 6 -3.02 11.49 10.32
N PHE A 7 -3.02 12.54 9.52
CA PHE A 7 -1.83 13.33 9.25
C PHE A 7 -1.51 14.40 10.29
N ALA A 8 -2.41 14.64 11.25
CA ALA A 8 -2.09 15.43 12.45
C ALA A 8 -0.94 14.83 13.28
N ARG A 9 -0.61 13.55 13.07
CA ARG A 9 0.48 12.84 13.76
C ARG A 9 1.80 12.83 12.97
N VAL A 10 1.91 13.62 11.91
CA VAL A 10 3.15 13.78 11.14
C VAL A 10 3.96 14.95 11.68
N SER A 11 5.25 14.71 11.95
CA SER A 11 6.18 15.73 12.44
C SER A 11 7.50 15.70 11.64
N PRO A 12 7.94 16.82 11.03
CA PRO A 12 7.23 18.11 10.92
C PRO A 12 5.91 18.00 10.16
N SER A 13 4.97 18.93 10.43
CA SER A 13 3.64 18.92 9.80
C SER A 13 3.72 19.09 8.27
N PHE A 14 2.58 18.90 7.61
CA PHE A 14 2.47 19.15 6.17
C PHE A 14 2.70 20.63 5.85
N GLU A 15 3.35 20.88 4.71
CA GLU A 15 3.69 22.19 4.18
C GLU A 15 3.35 22.28 2.68
N ALA A 16 3.58 23.45 2.06
CA ALA A 16 3.34 23.62 0.63
C ALA A 16 4.08 22.55 -0.19
N ASP A 17 3.47 22.10 -1.29
CA ASP A 17 3.97 21.04 -2.18
C ASP A 17 3.98 19.59 -1.64
N ASP A 18 3.49 19.39 -0.42
CA ASP A 18 3.20 18.07 0.12
C ASP A 18 1.88 17.54 -0.44
N TYR A 19 1.85 16.26 -0.80
CA TYR A 19 0.63 15.61 -1.24
C TYR A 19 0.59 14.14 -0.86
N VAL A 20 -0.63 13.60 -0.84
CA VAL A 20 -0.91 12.19 -0.62
C VAL A 20 -1.69 11.67 -1.82
N LYS A 21 -1.28 10.52 -2.35
CA LYS A 21 -1.95 9.84 -3.45
C LYS A 21 -2.42 8.47 -3.01
N GLY A 22 -3.71 8.19 -3.17
CA GLY A 22 -4.25 6.84 -3.27
C GLY A 22 -4.06 6.30 -4.68
N GLN A 23 -4.73 5.19 -4.99
CA GLN A 23 -4.69 4.58 -6.33
C GLN A 23 -5.34 5.49 -7.39
N PHE A 24 -6.50 6.07 -7.06
CA PHE A 24 -7.31 6.90 -7.96
C PHE A 24 -7.66 8.28 -7.38
N THR A 25 -7.26 8.55 -6.14
CA THR A 25 -7.57 9.78 -5.42
C THR A 25 -6.29 10.46 -4.95
N PHE A 26 -6.38 11.75 -4.65
CA PHE A 26 -5.26 12.49 -4.09
C PHE A 26 -5.75 13.61 -3.17
N THR A 27 -4.87 14.09 -2.30
CA THR A 27 -5.05 15.35 -1.60
C THR A 27 -3.71 16.07 -1.53
N GLN A 28 -3.73 17.39 -1.62
CA GLN A 28 -2.56 18.25 -1.51
C GLN A 28 -2.74 19.21 -0.34
N TRP A 29 -1.65 19.57 0.32
CA TRP A 29 -1.66 20.55 1.40
C TRP A 29 -1.54 21.98 0.84
N TYR A 30 -2.41 22.87 1.33
CA TYR A 30 -2.38 24.30 1.05
C TYR A 30 -2.25 25.06 2.37
N THR A 31 -1.16 25.83 2.52
CA THR A 31 -0.88 26.61 3.74
C THR A 31 -2.04 27.55 4.07
N GLY A 32 -2.51 27.49 5.31
CA GLY A 32 -3.65 28.29 5.81
C GLY A 32 -5.04 27.69 5.54
N TYR A 33 -5.15 26.67 4.69
CA TYR A 33 -6.43 26.03 4.34
C TYR A 33 -6.48 24.53 4.67
N GLY A 34 -5.34 23.84 4.65
CA GLY A 34 -5.23 22.41 4.93
C GLY A 34 -5.29 21.54 3.67
N PHE A 35 -5.82 20.32 3.81
CA PHE A 35 -5.89 19.34 2.72
C PHE A 35 -7.02 19.64 1.73
N TYR A 36 -6.69 19.67 0.44
CA TYR A 36 -7.65 19.80 -0.64
C TYR A 36 -7.45 18.71 -1.71
N GLY A 37 -8.53 18.07 -2.14
CA GLY A 37 -8.53 17.04 -3.17
C GLY A 37 -9.64 16.00 -2.99
N THR A 38 -9.55 14.89 -3.72
CA THR A 38 -10.54 13.81 -3.73
C THR A 38 -10.30 12.74 -2.66
N LEU A 39 -9.10 12.68 -2.08
CA LEU A 39 -8.79 11.76 -0.99
C LEU A 39 -9.19 12.38 0.35
N ALA A 40 -10.38 12.03 0.83
CA ALA A 40 -10.89 12.50 2.13
C ALA A 40 -10.65 11.51 3.29
N THR A 41 -10.48 10.21 2.98
CA THR A 41 -10.36 9.15 3.99
C THR A 41 -9.27 8.14 3.66
N LEU A 42 -8.56 7.69 4.69
CA LEU A 42 -7.64 6.55 4.65
C LEU A 42 -8.28 5.29 5.23
N THR A 43 -7.97 4.15 4.63
CA THR A 43 -8.41 2.80 5.03
C THR A 43 -7.21 1.87 5.13
N THR A 44 -7.37 0.72 5.79
CA THR A 44 -6.33 -0.33 5.88
C THR A 44 -6.38 -1.32 4.72
N ASN A 45 -7.13 -1.01 3.65
CA ASN A 45 -7.36 -1.91 2.51
C ASN A 45 -6.49 -1.55 1.30
N THR A 46 -5.83 -0.39 1.33
CA THR A 46 -5.01 0.09 0.23
C THR A 46 -3.80 0.83 0.78
N MET A 47 -2.76 0.98 -0.04
CA MET A 47 -1.60 1.80 0.29
C MET A 47 -1.79 3.25 -0.16
N TYR A 48 -1.11 4.17 0.53
CA TYR A 48 -1.06 5.59 0.16
C TYR A 48 0.39 6.03 -0.02
N LYS A 49 0.66 6.84 -1.05
CA LYS A 49 1.98 7.45 -1.26
C LYS A 49 1.94 8.86 -0.69
N VAL A 50 2.84 9.14 0.22
CA VAL A 50 3.04 10.49 0.75
C VAL A 50 4.28 11.07 0.08
N LYS A 51 4.16 12.26 -0.50
CA LYS A 51 5.31 13.10 -0.86
C LYS A 51 5.42 14.19 0.19
N LYS A 52 6.62 14.32 0.76
CA LYS A 52 7.01 15.41 1.64
C LYS A 52 8.10 16.25 0.98
N ALA A 53 8.04 17.58 1.14
CA ALA A 53 9.08 18.51 0.74
C ALA A 53 10.27 18.44 1.70
N ALA A 54 10.04 18.54 3.01
CA ALA A 54 11.02 18.18 4.05
C ALA A 54 10.71 16.81 4.70
N GLY A 55 11.75 16.02 4.98
CA GLY A 55 11.60 14.71 5.64
C GLY A 55 10.83 14.80 6.96
N ALA A 56 9.96 13.83 7.21
CA ALA A 56 9.09 13.80 8.39
C ALA A 56 8.85 12.37 8.88
N THR A 57 8.48 12.26 10.15
CA THR A 57 8.08 11.03 10.82
C THR A 57 6.56 11.00 10.97
N LEU A 58 5.93 9.91 10.55
CA LEU A 58 4.52 9.63 10.82
C LEU A 58 4.44 8.57 11.94
N THR A 59 3.76 8.90 13.03
CA THR A 59 3.49 7.94 14.11
C THR A 59 2.03 7.54 14.10
N PHE A 60 1.76 6.24 13.96
CA PHE A 60 0.41 5.68 14.04
C PHE A 60 0.29 4.73 15.23
N ALA A 61 -0.88 4.77 15.86
CA ALA A 61 -1.33 3.83 16.87
C ALA A 61 -2.79 3.54 16.54
N GLY A 62 -3.13 2.27 16.44
CA GLY A 62 -4.45 1.78 16.06
C GLY A 62 -4.54 0.28 16.28
N ASP A 63 -5.73 -0.27 16.09
CA ASP A 63 -5.99 -1.69 16.28
C ASP A 63 -5.33 -2.53 15.19
N THR A 64 -5.06 -3.79 15.53
CA THR A 64 -4.55 -4.77 14.58
C THR A 64 -5.57 -5.05 13.49
N VAL A 65 -5.10 -5.36 12.28
CA VAL A 65 -5.98 -5.81 11.20
C VAL A 65 -6.39 -7.25 11.48
N GLU A 66 -7.70 -7.51 11.52
CA GLU A 66 -8.24 -8.85 11.66
C GLU A 66 -7.96 -9.70 10.40
N LEU A 67 -7.51 -10.93 10.62
CA LEU A 67 -7.29 -11.95 9.58
C LEU A 67 -8.21 -13.15 9.87
N PRO A 68 -8.71 -13.86 8.84
CA PRO A 68 -8.43 -13.70 7.43
C PRO A 68 -9.04 -12.43 6.81
N LYS A 69 -8.33 -11.79 5.87
CA LYS A 69 -8.80 -10.57 5.20
C LYS A 69 -8.94 -10.77 3.69
N PRO A 70 -10.17 -10.81 3.14
CA PRO A 70 -10.38 -10.99 1.71
C PRO A 70 -9.94 -9.76 0.91
N PHE A 71 -9.52 -9.99 -0.32
CA PHE A 71 -9.19 -8.95 -1.29
C PHE A 71 -9.74 -9.31 -2.68
N SER A 72 -9.94 -8.27 -3.50
CA SER A 72 -10.26 -8.38 -4.91
C SER A 72 -9.36 -7.42 -5.68
N PHE A 73 -8.47 -7.98 -6.50
CA PHE A 73 -7.53 -7.25 -7.34
C PHE A 73 -7.99 -7.25 -8.79
N VAL A 74 -7.71 -6.15 -9.48
CA VAL A 74 -8.05 -5.97 -10.89
C VAL A 74 -6.84 -6.23 -11.79
N PRO A 75 -7.03 -6.50 -13.08
CA PRO A 75 -5.93 -6.42 -14.06
C PRO A 75 -5.22 -5.07 -13.98
N GLY A 76 -3.90 -5.08 -14.17
CA GLY A 76 -3.05 -3.91 -14.03
C GLY A 76 -2.64 -3.64 -12.59
N TRP A 77 -2.44 -2.36 -12.25
CA TRP A 77 -1.85 -1.95 -10.97
C TRP A 77 -2.86 -1.90 -9.84
N ASN A 78 -2.56 -2.60 -8.75
CA ASN A 78 -3.26 -2.60 -7.47
C ASN A 78 -2.35 -2.01 -6.39
N TYR A 79 -2.92 -1.21 -5.50
CA TYR A 79 -2.21 -0.53 -4.42
C TYR A 79 -2.55 -1.26 -3.12
N ILE A 80 -1.64 -2.10 -2.63
CA ILE A 80 -1.90 -3.04 -1.54
C ILE A 80 -1.10 -2.66 -0.28
N PRO A 81 -1.68 -2.76 0.92
CA PRO A 81 -0.95 -2.56 2.17
C PRO A 81 -0.31 -3.88 2.64
N CYS A 82 0.62 -3.82 3.60
CA CYS A 82 0.89 -4.96 4.46
C CYS A 82 -0.16 -5.01 5.58
N VAL A 83 -0.91 -6.11 5.68
CA VAL A 83 -1.95 -6.31 6.71
C VAL A 83 -1.44 -7.10 7.92
N TYR A 84 -0.24 -7.67 7.83
CA TYR A 84 0.37 -8.49 8.85
C TYR A 84 0.99 -7.66 9.97
N GLN A 85 1.09 -8.26 11.16
CA GLN A 85 1.77 -7.65 12.33
C GLN A 85 3.27 -7.96 12.38
N ALA A 86 3.73 -8.89 11.55
CA ALA A 86 5.13 -9.24 11.35
C ALA A 86 5.40 -9.42 9.84
N PRO A 87 6.66 -9.36 9.38
CA PRO A 87 6.98 -9.64 7.99
C PRO A 87 6.42 -10.98 7.52
N ALA A 88 5.75 -10.98 6.36
CA ALA A 88 5.16 -12.18 5.76
C ALA A 88 5.77 -12.44 4.39
N THR A 89 6.05 -13.70 4.05
CA THR A 89 6.56 -14.05 2.72
C THR A 89 5.50 -13.83 1.65
N LEU A 90 5.93 -13.65 0.39
CA LEU A 90 4.99 -13.45 -0.71
C LEU A 90 4.16 -14.72 -0.99
N GLU A 91 4.73 -15.89 -0.75
CA GLU A 91 4.02 -17.18 -0.85
C GLU A 91 2.87 -17.23 0.13
N ARG A 92 3.09 -16.81 1.38
CA ARG A 92 2.02 -16.71 2.38
C ARG A 92 1.00 -15.63 1.99
N ALA A 93 1.48 -14.45 1.61
CA ALA A 93 0.61 -13.30 1.35
C ALA A 93 -0.34 -13.51 0.17
N PHE A 94 0.11 -14.27 -0.84
CA PHE A 94 -0.65 -14.51 -2.07
C PHE A 94 -1.00 -15.98 -2.27
N GLU A 95 -0.97 -16.80 -1.21
CA GLU A 95 -1.24 -18.25 -1.26
C GLU A 95 -2.56 -18.58 -1.95
N THR A 96 -3.60 -17.76 -1.68
CA THR A 96 -4.96 -17.96 -2.18
C THR A 96 -5.22 -17.26 -3.52
N LEU A 97 -4.25 -16.50 -4.05
CA LEU A 97 -4.38 -15.83 -5.35
C LEU A 97 -3.97 -16.79 -6.48
N THR A 98 -4.95 -17.53 -6.99
CA THR A 98 -4.72 -18.61 -7.98
C THR A 98 -4.53 -18.13 -9.42
N THR A 99 -4.60 -16.83 -9.66
CA THR A 99 -4.55 -16.20 -11.00
C THR A 99 -3.19 -15.59 -11.33
N LEU A 100 -2.18 -15.81 -10.48
CA LEU A 100 -0.82 -15.36 -10.73
C LEU A 100 -0.26 -15.98 -12.01
N ASP A 101 0.33 -15.14 -12.86
CA ASP A 101 0.94 -15.57 -14.10
C ASP A 101 2.35 -14.97 -14.28
N THR A 102 3.09 -15.56 -15.20
CA THR A 102 4.37 -15.04 -15.68
C THR A 102 4.16 -13.60 -16.14
N THR A 103 5.01 -12.67 -15.68
CA THR A 103 4.96 -11.20 -15.85
C THR A 103 4.28 -10.41 -14.74
N ASP A 104 3.58 -11.05 -13.80
CA ASP A 104 3.06 -10.36 -12.63
C ASP A 104 4.20 -9.80 -11.79
N THR A 105 4.07 -8.54 -11.35
CA THR A 105 5.18 -7.81 -10.71
C THR A 105 4.71 -7.16 -9.42
N LEU A 106 5.48 -7.32 -8.35
CA LEU A 106 5.29 -6.60 -7.10
C LEU A 106 6.42 -5.59 -6.92
N LYS A 107 6.08 -4.37 -6.50
CA LYS A 107 7.04 -3.30 -6.21
C LYS A 107 6.81 -2.70 -4.84
N SER A 108 7.87 -2.56 -4.05
CA SER A 108 7.94 -1.64 -2.92
C SER A 108 8.46 -0.27 -3.39
N GLN A 109 8.81 0.60 -2.45
CA GLN A 109 9.46 1.87 -2.78
C GLN A 109 10.86 1.65 -3.40
N MET A 110 11.58 0.62 -2.96
CA MET A 110 13.01 0.42 -3.27
C MET A 110 13.30 -0.88 -4.01
N GLN A 111 12.41 -1.87 -3.95
CA GLN A 111 12.64 -3.21 -4.47
C GLN A 111 11.49 -3.68 -5.35
N PHE A 112 11.74 -4.70 -6.16
CA PHE A 112 10.71 -5.37 -6.93
C PHE A 112 10.99 -6.87 -7.05
N THR A 113 9.96 -7.59 -7.46
CA THR A 113 10.01 -9.01 -7.80
C THR A 113 8.99 -9.32 -8.89
N THR A 114 9.24 -10.37 -9.66
CA THR A 114 8.37 -10.84 -10.74
C THR A 114 8.01 -12.29 -10.50
N TYR A 115 6.74 -12.64 -10.69
CA TYR A 115 6.28 -14.01 -10.60
C TYR A 115 6.59 -14.80 -11.88
N TYR A 116 7.05 -16.04 -11.72
CA TYR A 116 7.28 -17.00 -12.79
C TYR A 116 6.47 -18.27 -12.49
N SER A 117 5.58 -18.63 -13.42
CA SER A 117 4.72 -19.80 -13.25
C SER A 117 5.53 -21.08 -13.04
N GLY A 118 5.16 -21.87 -12.03
CA GLY A 118 5.87 -23.09 -11.63
C GLY A 118 7.14 -22.87 -10.77
N PHE A 119 7.61 -21.64 -10.60
CA PHE A 119 8.82 -21.34 -9.81
C PHE A 119 8.55 -20.39 -8.62
N GLY A 120 7.61 -19.45 -8.76
CA GLY A 120 7.28 -18.47 -7.73
C GLY A 120 7.87 -17.07 -7.99
N TRP A 121 8.06 -16.29 -6.93
CA TRP A 121 8.54 -14.91 -7.00
C TRP A 121 10.06 -14.83 -7.13
N PHE A 122 10.55 -14.04 -8.08
CA PHE A 122 11.98 -13.84 -8.32
C PHE A 122 12.36 -12.35 -8.35
N GLY A 123 13.21 -11.94 -7.42
CA GLY A 123 13.69 -10.56 -7.29
C GLY A 123 14.20 -10.25 -5.90
N GLN A 124 14.41 -8.96 -5.61
CA GLN A 124 14.91 -8.50 -4.31
C GLN A 124 13.82 -8.40 -3.25
N LEU A 125 12.57 -8.23 -3.67
CA LEU A 125 11.42 -8.16 -2.78
C LEU A 125 10.88 -9.57 -2.51
N SER A 126 11.00 -10.05 -1.28
CA SER A 126 10.58 -11.40 -0.87
C SER A 126 9.58 -11.44 0.28
N THR A 127 9.30 -10.30 0.91
CA THR A 127 8.36 -10.20 2.02
C THR A 127 7.53 -8.91 1.96
N LEU A 128 6.35 -8.95 2.57
CA LEU A 128 5.57 -7.78 2.94
C LEU A 128 5.92 -7.40 4.38
N VAL A 129 6.33 -6.16 4.60
CA VAL A 129 6.79 -5.63 5.88
C VAL A 129 5.71 -4.71 6.48
N PRO A 130 5.34 -4.87 7.76
CA PRO A 130 4.38 -3.97 8.41
C PRO A 130 4.81 -2.51 8.30
N GLY A 131 3.86 -1.63 7.99
CA GLY A 131 4.11 -0.19 7.77
C GLY A 131 4.50 0.19 6.33
N GLU A 132 4.78 -0.79 5.46
CA GLU A 132 5.02 -0.55 4.04
C GLU A 132 3.77 -0.75 3.18
N GLY A 133 3.83 -0.18 1.97
CA GLY A 133 2.81 -0.34 0.93
C GLY A 133 3.44 -0.75 -0.40
N TYR A 134 2.68 -1.51 -1.19
CA TYR A 134 3.16 -2.14 -2.40
C TYR A 134 2.27 -1.87 -3.60
N LYS A 135 2.88 -1.91 -4.77
CA LYS A 135 2.18 -1.91 -6.05
C LYS A 135 2.28 -3.30 -6.66
N LEU A 136 1.16 -3.98 -6.77
CA LEU A 136 1.04 -5.28 -7.42
C LEU A 136 0.45 -5.09 -8.82
N LYS A 137 1.17 -5.48 -9.87
CA LYS A 137 0.67 -5.52 -11.23
C LYS A 137 0.28 -6.95 -11.58
N LEU A 138 -0.99 -7.18 -11.90
CA LEU A 138 -1.51 -8.48 -12.32
C LEU A 138 -1.93 -8.46 -13.79
N ALA A 139 -1.69 -9.55 -14.50
CA ALA A 139 -2.19 -9.74 -15.86
C ALA A 139 -3.71 -9.97 -15.85
N ALA A 140 -4.19 -10.88 -15.00
CA ALA A 140 -5.60 -11.29 -14.96
C ALA A 140 -6.44 -10.65 -13.83
N GLY A 141 -5.80 -9.99 -12.85
CA GLY A 141 -6.48 -9.66 -11.59
C GLY A 141 -6.75 -10.93 -10.77
N GLY A 142 -7.67 -10.90 -9.81
CA GLY A 142 -8.07 -12.08 -9.05
C GLY A 142 -8.61 -11.77 -7.66
N GLN A 143 -9.08 -12.81 -6.98
CA GLN A 143 -9.56 -12.73 -5.60
C GLN A 143 -8.75 -13.68 -4.73
N GLY A 144 -8.74 -13.38 -3.44
CA GLY A 144 -8.04 -14.18 -2.45
C GLY A 144 -8.24 -13.59 -1.06
N THR A 145 -7.43 -14.07 -0.14
CA THR A 145 -7.48 -13.78 1.28
C THR A 145 -6.08 -13.75 1.85
N PHE A 146 -5.74 -12.69 2.57
CA PHE A 146 -4.58 -12.69 3.45
C PHE A 146 -4.89 -13.54 4.69
N ALA A 147 -4.11 -14.61 4.91
CA ALA A 147 -4.26 -15.57 6.01
C ALA A 147 -3.15 -15.44 7.06
#